data_AF-A0A351VMU4-F1
#
_entry.id   AF-A0A351VMU4-F1
#
_cell.length_a   1.000
_cell.length_b   1.000
_cell.length_c   1.000
_cell.angle_alpha   90.00
_cell.angle_beta   90.00
_cell.angle_gamma   90.00
#
_symmetry.space_group_name_H-M   'P 1'
#
loop_
_entity.id
_entity.type
_entity.pdbx_description
1 polymer ?
#
loop_
_entity_poly.entity_id
_entity_poly.type
_entity_poly.pdbx_seq_one_letter_code
_entity_poly.pdbx_strand_id
1 'polypeptide(L)'
;MPNLGYHFVNWTEGAAVVSTTAALTVNNVTANHTYTANFAIDTFAVDYAVATGEHGTLTFGASTGLPLVNQTINYGANAVTVSAIPDVNYHFVNWMEGATQVSLLPDLTITNVTAAHNYTAHFALTSYAVSLDQCVTGPTIVSSGDMPTYNFNTNGFNVTAQINGTPITLTGSSYTYATGVTGNQVITATYTVNPVGTTAAARIVRGATTLDFATLQDAYTAAQNGETIMLKGGSQAGALNLNRPISVTLKGGYDAAYTANCAFTTIGAITFSGGSVTFDRVSM
;
A
#
# COMPACT_ATOMS: atom_id res chain seq x y z
N MET A 1 19.25 -23.20 -50.59
CA MET A 1 18.29 -23.05 -49.48
C MET A 1 18.65 -21.78 -48.75
N PRO A 2 17.68 -20.93 -48.35
CA PRO A 2 17.98 -19.71 -47.60
C PRO A 2 18.72 -20.01 -46.28
N ASN A 3 19.46 -19.02 -45.77
CA ASN A 3 19.99 -19.05 -44.41
C ASN A 3 18.83 -18.94 -43.39
N LEU A 4 19.07 -19.36 -42.14
CA LEU A 4 18.10 -19.19 -41.06
C LEU A 4 17.68 -17.72 -40.92
N GLY A 5 16.37 -17.47 -40.84
CA GLY A 5 15.81 -16.11 -40.76
C GLY A 5 15.75 -15.36 -42.09
N TYR A 6 15.97 -16.04 -43.22
CA TYR A 6 15.80 -15.49 -44.55
C TYR A 6 14.84 -16.35 -45.37
N HIS A 7 14.15 -15.73 -46.31
CA HIS A 7 13.37 -16.43 -47.33
C HIS A 7 13.84 -16.08 -48.74
N PHE A 8 13.62 -17.00 -49.67
CA PHE A 8 13.86 -16.77 -51.09
C PHE A 8 12.82 -15.79 -51.64
N VAL A 9 13.28 -14.78 -52.38
CA VAL A 9 12.41 -13.76 -52.98
C VAL A 9 12.20 -14.02 -54.46
N ASN A 10 13.30 -14.03 -55.24
CA ASN A 10 13.25 -14.22 -56.68
C ASN A 10 14.64 -14.53 -57.28
N TRP A 11 14.63 -14.95 -58.54
CA TRP A 11 15.77 -14.98 -59.43
C TRP A 11 15.76 -13.73 -60.31
N THR A 12 16.93 -13.12 -60.51
CA THR A 12 17.11 -12.04 -61.48
C THR A 12 18.18 -12.39 -62.51
N GLU A 13 18.06 -11.81 -63.71
CA GLU A 13 19.12 -11.74 -64.70
C GLU A 13 19.42 -10.26 -64.96
N GLY A 14 20.61 -9.81 -64.56
CA GLY A 14 20.87 -8.38 -64.42
C GLY A 14 19.87 -7.74 -63.44
N ALA A 15 19.15 -6.70 -63.88
CA ALA A 15 18.13 -6.02 -63.08
C ALA A 15 16.71 -6.61 -63.24
N ALA A 16 16.51 -7.55 -64.17
CA ALA A 16 15.17 -8.08 -64.46
C ALA A 16 14.87 -9.29 -63.58
N VAL A 17 13.69 -9.32 -62.95
CA VAL A 17 13.18 -10.50 -62.24
C VAL A 17 12.71 -11.53 -63.26
N VAL A 18 13.26 -12.74 -63.20
CA VAL A 18 12.99 -13.82 -64.16
C VAL A 18 12.17 -14.97 -63.57
N SER A 19 12.15 -15.14 -62.24
CA SER A 19 11.30 -16.13 -61.57
C SER A 19 11.12 -15.79 -60.10
N THR A 20 9.93 -15.98 -59.53
CA THR A 20 9.67 -15.93 -58.08
C THR A 20 9.61 -17.31 -57.44
N THR A 21 9.82 -18.37 -58.23
CA THR A 21 9.90 -19.75 -57.71
C THR A 21 11.34 -20.08 -57.35
N ALA A 22 11.55 -20.69 -56.18
CA ALA A 22 12.89 -21.06 -55.72
C ALA A 22 13.59 -22.02 -56.69
N ALA A 23 12.85 -22.95 -57.30
CA ALA A 23 13.34 -23.77 -58.40
C ALA A 23 13.31 -22.97 -59.72
N LEU A 24 14.49 -22.66 -60.27
CA LEU A 24 14.62 -22.05 -61.59
C LEU A 24 14.83 -23.13 -62.66
N THR A 25 13.99 -23.12 -63.70
CA THR A 25 14.21 -23.92 -64.91
C THR A 25 14.46 -22.98 -66.08
N VAL A 26 15.57 -23.18 -66.80
CA VAL A 26 15.94 -22.39 -67.97
C VAL A 26 16.01 -23.32 -69.18
N ASN A 27 15.26 -23.00 -70.23
CA ASN A 27 15.19 -23.81 -71.45
C ASN A 27 15.87 -23.09 -72.62
N ASN A 28 16.35 -23.85 -73.61
CA ASN A 28 16.93 -23.34 -74.86
C ASN A 28 18.07 -22.32 -74.67
N VAL A 29 19.03 -22.65 -73.80
CA VAL A 29 20.19 -21.78 -73.50
C VAL A 29 21.14 -21.72 -74.70
N THR A 30 21.18 -20.58 -75.42
CA THR A 30 22.02 -20.37 -76.61
C THR A 30 23.20 -19.41 -76.40
N ALA A 31 23.32 -18.81 -75.21
CA ALA A 31 24.40 -17.92 -74.81
C ALA A 31 24.67 -18.05 -73.30
N ASN A 32 25.71 -17.37 -72.80
CA ASN A 32 25.99 -17.33 -71.37
C ASN A 32 24.96 -16.45 -70.65
N HIS A 33 24.40 -16.97 -69.56
CA HIS A 33 23.47 -16.26 -68.68
C HIS A 33 24.01 -16.24 -67.25
N THR A 34 23.74 -15.15 -66.52
CA THR A 34 24.07 -15.02 -65.10
C THR A 34 22.80 -14.74 -64.33
N TYR A 35 22.39 -15.71 -63.51
CA TYR A 35 21.23 -15.58 -62.63
C TYR A 35 21.66 -15.35 -61.19
N THR A 36 21.01 -14.39 -60.53
CA THR A 36 21.21 -14.09 -59.11
C THR A 36 19.98 -14.53 -58.33
N ALA A 37 20.18 -15.35 -57.29
CA ALA A 37 19.13 -15.63 -56.30
C ALA A 37 19.12 -14.53 -55.25
N ASN A 38 17.96 -13.89 -55.08
CA ASN A 38 17.76 -12.83 -54.10
C ASN A 38 16.99 -13.37 -52.89
N PHE A 39 17.43 -12.95 -51.70
CA PHE A 39 16.85 -13.34 -50.41
C PHE A 39 16.56 -12.10 -49.60
N ALA A 40 15.52 -12.16 -48.76
CA ALA A 40 15.16 -11.12 -47.81
C ALA A 40 15.16 -11.71 -46.40
N ILE A 41 15.48 -10.86 -45.41
CA ILE A 41 15.40 -11.23 -43.99
C ILE A 41 13.93 -11.30 -43.58
N ASP A 42 13.57 -12.28 -42.77
CA ASP A 42 12.25 -12.38 -42.16
C ASP A 42 12.08 -11.26 -41.14
N THR A 43 10.86 -10.75 -41.02
CA THR A 43 10.51 -9.72 -40.05
C THR A 43 9.31 -10.15 -39.21
N PHE A 44 9.29 -9.71 -37.95
CA PHE A 44 8.22 -9.98 -37.01
C PHE A 44 7.66 -8.70 -36.41
N ALA A 45 6.34 -8.71 -36.21
CA ALA A 45 5.64 -7.67 -35.48
C ALA A 45 5.80 -7.90 -33.98
N VAL A 46 6.17 -6.85 -33.25
CA VAL A 46 6.18 -6.80 -31.80
C VAL A 46 5.27 -5.65 -31.36
N ASP A 47 4.13 -6.02 -30.78
CA ASP A 47 3.09 -5.10 -30.36
C ASP A 47 3.13 -4.87 -28.84
N TYR A 48 2.90 -3.63 -28.42
CA TYR A 48 2.81 -3.21 -27.04
C TYR A 48 1.55 -2.39 -26.85
N ALA A 49 0.67 -2.79 -25.94
CA ALA A 49 -0.58 -2.08 -25.66
C ALA A 49 -0.71 -1.78 -24.17
N VAL A 50 -1.44 -0.72 -23.84
CA VAL A 50 -2.00 -0.55 -22.48
C VAL A 50 -3.23 -1.44 -22.36
N ALA A 51 -3.37 -2.13 -21.22
CA ALA A 51 -4.57 -2.91 -20.93
C ALA A 51 -5.84 -2.05 -21.03
N THR A 52 -6.91 -2.64 -21.57
CA THR A 52 -8.13 -1.88 -21.89
C THR A 52 -8.76 -1.30 -20.62
N GLY A 53 -8.97 0.02 -20.62
CA GLY A 53 -9.60 0.74 -19.51
C GLY A 53 -8.68 1.06 -18.33
N GLU A 54 -7.38 0.75 -18.45
CA GLU A 54 -6.40 1.08 -17.42
C GLU A 54 -5.76 2.46 -17.64
N HIS A 55 -5.14 2.98 -16.59
CA HIS A 55 -4.74 4.39 -16.46
C HIS A 55 -3.23 4.57 -16.60
N GLY A 56 -2.77 4.53 -17.84
CA GLY A 56 -1.38 4.78 -18.20
C GLY A 56 -1.20 4.91 -19.70
N THR A 57 0.04 5.19 -20.11
CA THR A 57 0.43 5.39 -21.51
C THR A 57 1.79 4.75 -21.80
N LEU A 58 2.12 4.62 -23.07
CA LEU A 58 3.41 4.15 -23.54
C LEU A 58 4.24 5.31 -24.10
N THR A 59 5.55 5.21 -23.94
CA THR A 59 6.55 6.07 -24.58
C THR A 59 7.45 5.23 -25.47
N PHE A 60 7.68 5.71 -26.69
CA PHE A 60 8.52 5.08 -27.69
C PHE A 60 9.32 6.13 -28.45
N GLY A 61 10.64 6.10 -28.31
CA GLY A 61 11.51 7.15 -28.85
C GLY A 61 11.11 8.53 -28.30
N ALA A 62 10.81 9.47 -29.20
CA ALA A 62 10.36 10.82 -28.83
C ALA A 62 8.83 10.93 -28.65
N SER A 63 8.08 9.87 -28.94
CA SER A 63 6.61 9.87 -28.86
C SER A 63 6.15 9.39 -27.48
N THR A 64 5.29 10.17 -26.85
CA THR A 64 4.72 9.89 -25.52
C THR A 64 3.20 9.83 -25.59
N GLY A 65 2.54 9.28 -24.56
CA GLY A 65 1.07 9.27 -24.49
C GLY A 65 0.41 8.25 -25.41
N LEU A 66 1.14 7.21 -25.85
CA LEU A 66 0.65 6.24 -26.82
C LEU A 66 -0.16 5.12 -26.13
N PRO A 67 -1.34 4.74 -26.64
CA PRO A 67 -2.06 3.56 -26.14
C PRO A 67 -1.53 2.25 -26.75
N LEU A 68 -0.85 2.33 -27.89
CA LEU A 68 -0.34 1.21 -28.68
C LEU A 68 0.98 1.61 -29.35
N VAL A 69 1.94 0.68 -29.39
CA VAL A 69 3.18 0.77 -30.16
C VAL A 69 3.36 -0.52 -30.94
N ASN A 70 3.67 -0.43 -32.23
CA ASN A 70 4.05 -1.56 -33.08
C ASN A 70 5.49 -1.38 -33.55
N GLN A 71 6.28 -2.45 -33.51
CA GLN A 71 7.61 -2.50 -34.10
C GLN A 71 7.71 -3.65 -35.10
N THR A 72 8.36 -3.42 -36.24
CA THR A 72 8.73 -4.48 -37.19
C THR A 72 10.22 -4.78 -37.03
N ILE A 73 10.54 -5.96 -36.54
CA ILE A 73 11.90 -6.35 -36.14
C ILE A 73 12.43 -7.44 -37.08
N ASN A 74 13.66 -7.28 -37.58
CA ASN A 74 14.34 -8.32 -38.35
C ASN A 74 14.60 -9.56 -37.50
N TYR A 75 14.58 -10.75 -38.11
CA TYR A 75 14.90 -12.01 -37.44
C TYR A 75 16.22 -11.93 -36.66
N GLY A 76 16.17 -12.28 -35.37
CA GLY A 76 17.31 -12.29 -34.46
C GLY A 76 17.77 -10.91 -33.98
N ALA A 77 17.14 -9.82 -34.43
CA ALA A 77 17.44 -8.47 -33.94
C ALA A 77 16.73 -8.17 -32.62
N ASN A 78 17.16 -7.09 -31.96
CA ASN A 78 16.52 -6.58 -30.74
C ASN A 78 15.46 -5.54 -31.08
N ALA A 79 14.35 -5.55 -30.35
CA ALA A 79 13.38 -4.46 -30.36
C ALA A 79 13.95 -3.24 -29.61
N VAL A 80 13.47 -2.06 -29.98
CA VAL A 80 13.73 -0.82 -29.25
C VAL A 80 12.89 -0.82 -27.97
N THR A 81 13.43 -0.28 -26.88
CA THR A 81 12.75 -0.22 -25.59
C THR A 81 11.44 0.57 -25.66
N VAL A 82 10.40 0.04 -25.03
CA VAL A 82 9.13 0.73 -24.78
C VAL A 82 8.97 0.94 -23.28
N SER A 83 8.60 2.15 -22.87
CA SER A 83 8.40 2.52 -21.47
C SER A 83 6.93 2.68 -21.16
N ALA A 84 6.45 2.00 -20.12
CA ALA A 84 5.11 2.16 -19.55
C ALA A 84 5.10 3.27 -18.50
N ILE A 85 4.24 4.27 -18.68
CA ILE A 85 4.14 5.46 -17.83
C ILE A 85 2.75 5.47 -17.18
N PRO A 86 2.64 5.30 -15.84
CA PRO A 86 1.35 5.38 -15.16
C PRO A 86 0.79 6.80 -15.18
N ASP A 87 -0.54 6.93 -15.19
CA ASP A 87 -1.20 8.20 -14.92
C ASP A 87 -0.99 8.63 -13.46
N VAL A 88 -1.30 9.90 -13.17
CA VAL A 88 -1.29 10.42 -11.80
C VAL A 88 -2.18 9.55 -10.90
N ASN A 89 -1.67 9.21 -9.72
CA ASN A 89 -2.28 8.31 -8.72
C ASN A 89 -2.26 6.81 -9.06
N TYR A 90 -1.78 6.41 -10.24
CA TYR A 90 -1.61 5.00 -10.61
C TYR A 90 -0.13 4.58 -10.50
N HIS A 91 0.10 3.28 -10.49
CA HIS A 91 1.45 2.71 -10.60
C HIS A 91 1.46 1.60 -11.64
N PHE A 92 2.61 1.42 -12.28
CA PHE A 92 2.85 0.29 -13.17
C PHE A 92 2.89 -1.00 -12.36
N VAL A 93 2.17 -2.02 -12.83
CA VAL A 93 2.08 -3.34 -12.19
C VAL A 93 3.05 -4.29 -12.86
N ASN A 94 2.85 -4.57 -14.15
CA ASN A 94 3.66 -5.50 -14.91
C ASN A 94 3.43 -5.39 -16.43
N TRP A 95 4.30 -6.07 -17.17
CA TRP A 95 4.08 -6.43 -18.57
C TRP A 95 3.66 -7.89 -18.66
N MET A 96 2.64 -8.18 -19.45
CA MET A 96 2.11 -9.51 -19.71
C MET A 96 2.23 -9.86 -21.20
N GLU A 97 2.51 -11.12 -21.51
CA GLU A 97 2.30 -11.72 -22.84
C GLU A 97 1.25 -12.82 -22.69
N GLY A 98 0.02 -12.53 -23.14
CA GLY A 98 -1.15 -13.35 -22.81
C GLY A 98 -1.33 -13.46 -21.29
N ALA A 99 -1.26 -14.68 -20.75
CA ALA A 99 -1.39 -14.95 -19.31
C ALA A 99 -0.04 -14.98 -18.57
N THR A 100 1.08 -14.76 -19.26
CA THR A 100 2.41 -14.86 -18.68
C THR A 100 2.97 -13.49 -18.33
N GLN A 101 3.40 -13.29 -17.09
CA GLN A 101 4.13 -12.09 -16.70
C GLN A 101 5.55 -12.13 -17.26
N VAL A 102 5.94 -11.09 -18.01
CA VAL A 102 7.26 -11.01 -18.65
C VAL A 102 8.19 -9.97 -17.99
N SER A 103 7.65 -8.95 -17.32
CA SER A 103 8.46 -7.95 -16.61
C SER A 103 7.68 -7.26 -15.49
N LEU A 104 8.39 -6.86 -14.43
CA LEU A 104 7.91 -5.95 -13.37
C LEU A 104 8.51 -4.54 -13.51
N LEU A 105 9.39 -4.34 -14.49
CA LEU A 105 9.97 -3.04 -14.80
C LEU A 105 9.13 -2.35 -15.87
N PRO A 106 8.90 -1.02 -15.76
CA PRO A 106 8.11 -0.27 -16.73
C PRO A 106 8.77 -0.22 -18.12
N ASP A 107 10.09 -0.28 -18.18
CA ASP A 107 10.86 -0.36 -19.42
C ASP A 107 10.99 -1.81 -19.87
N LEU A 108 10.50 -2.11 -21.08
CA LEU A 108 10.58 -3.43 -21.69
C LEU A 108 11.41 -3.39 -22.97
N THR A 109 12.45 -4.20 -23.00
CA THR A 109 13.29 -4.43 -24.20
C THR A 109 13.26 -5.91 -24.54
N ILE A 110 12.90 -6.24 -25.77
CA ILE A 110 12.87 -7.62 -26.26
C ILE A 110 14.12 -7.87 -27.10
N THR A 111 14.87 -8.91 -26.77
CA THR A 111 16.11 -9.26 -27.47
C THR A 111 15.90 -10.51 -28.32
N ASN A 112 16.67 -10.62 -29.40
CA ASN A 112 16.68 -11.80 -30.28
C ASN A 112 15.26 -12.23 -30.74
N VAL A 113 14.54 -11.32 -31.39
CA VAL A 113 13.17 -11.55 -31.86
C VAL A 113 13.16 -12.59 -32.98
N THR A 114 12.50 -13.72 -32.76
CA THR A 114 12.41 -14.84 -33.73
C THR A 114 10.97 -15.25 -34.04
N ALA A 115 9.99 -14.55 -33.46
CA ALA A 115 8.57 -14.71 -33.69
C ALA A 115 7.85 -13.38 -33.42
N ALA A 116 6.56 -13.30 -33.78
CA ALA A 116 5.72 -12.18 -33.40
C ALA A 116 5.32 -12.25 -31.93
N HIS A 117 5.18 -11.08 -31.29
CA HIS A 117 4.88 -10.97 -29.85
C HIS A 117 3.85 -9.88 -29.57
N ASN A 118 3.08 -10.05 -28.49
CA ASN A 118 2.07 -9.09 -28.05
C ASN A 118 2.18 -8.87 -26.53
N TYR A 119 2.65 -7.70 -26.14
CA TYR A 119 2.84 -7.31 -24.76
C TYR A 119 1.76 -6.33 -24.30
N THR A 120 1.23 -6.54 -23.09
CA THR A 120 0.23 -5.68 -22.47
C THR A 120 0.80 -5.11 -21.17
N ALA A 121 0.83 -3.78 -21.04
CA ALA A 121 1.19 -3.09 -19.81
C ALA A 121 -0.03 -2.95 -18.92
N HIS A 122 0.14 -3.27 -17.64
CA HIS A 122 -0.89 -3.13 -16.62
C HIS A 122 -0.53 -2.06 -15.58
N PHE A 123 -1.56 -1.38 -15.09
CA PHE A 123 -1.54 -0.30 -14.14
C PHE A 123 -2.64 -0.48 -13.09
N ALA A 124 -2.36 -0.09 -11.86
CA ALA A 124 -3.33 -0.14 -10.77
C ALA A 124 -3.36 1.17 -9.98
N LEU A 125 -4.54 1.50 -9.44
CA LEU A 125 -4.69 2.67 -8.58
C LEU A 125 -3.82 2.48 -7.34
N THR A 126 -3.05 3.50 -6.98
CA THR A 126 -2.18 3.46 -5.81
C THR A 126 -3.04 3.44 -4.54
N SER A 127 -2.68 2.61 -3.57
CA SER A 127 -3.34 2.57 -2.25
C SER A 127 -2.34 2.91 -1.15
N TYR A 128 -2.80 3.62 -0.13
CA TYR A 128 -2.01 4.01 1.02
C TYR A 128 -2.48 3.32 2.29
N ALA A 129 -1.51 2.97 3.14
CA ALA A 129 -1.78 2.41 4.46
C ALA A 129 -2.09 3.53 5.45
N VAL A 130 -3.07 3.28 6.31
CA VAL A 130 -3.44 4.15 7.42
C VAL A 130 -3.31 3.39 8.72
N SER A 131 -2.36 3.81 9.55
CA SER A 131 -2.20 3.33 10.92
C SER A 131 -3.13 4.11 11.82
N LEU A 132 -3.97 3.39 12.55
CA LEU A 132 -4.93 3.97 13.49
C LEU A 132 -4.47 3.72 14.91
N ASP A 133 -4.50 4.79 15.71
CA ASP A 133 -4.39 4.70 17.15
C ASP A 133 -5.65 4.06 17.76
N GLN A 134 -5.53 3.67 19.02
CA GLN A 134 -6.59 3.02 19.75
C GLN A 134 -7.84 3.91 19.86
N CYS A 135 -9.03 3.29 19.83
CA CYS A 135 -10.33 3.98 19.81
C CYS A 135 -10.64 4.82 18.55
N VAL A 136 -9.81 4.72 17.51
CA VAL A 136 -10.10 5.27 16.18
C VAL A 136 -10.57 4.13 15.28
N THR A 137 -11.64 4.36 14.52
CA THR A 137 -12.18 3.38 13.57
C THR A 137 -12.32 4.02 12.19
N GLY A 138 -12.05 3.24 11.14
CA GLY A 138 -12.11 3.67 9.76
C GLY A 138 -11.34 2.70 8.84
N PRO A 139 -11.26 3.00 7.54
CA PRO A 139 -10.49 2.19 6.61
C PRO A 139 -8.99 2.26 6.92
N THR A 140 -8.30 1.12 6.91
CA THR A 140 -6.84 1.04 7.13
C THR A 140 -6.04 0.99 5.83
N ILE A 141 -6.72 0.83 4.71
CA ILE A 141 -6.19 0.93 3.35
C ILE A 141 -7.13 1.84 2.56
N VAL A 142 -6.58 2.85 1.90
CA VAL A 142 -7.34 3.90 1.21
C VAL A 142 -6.75 4.13 -0.17
N SER A 143 -7.58 4.19 -1.21
CA SER A 143 -7.09 4.47 -2.56
C SER A 143 -6.64 5.93 -2.67
N SER A 144 -5.63 6.19 -3.50
CA SER A 144 -5.14 7.55 -3.75
C SER A 144 -6.27 8.43 -4.27
N GLY A 145 -6.49 9.56 -3.62
CA GLY A 145 -7.58 10.48 -3.95
C GLY A 145 -8.88 10.26 -3.17
N ASP A 146 -9.06 9.11 -2.49
CA ASP A 146 -10.25 8.88 -1.66
C ASP A 146 -10.27 9.78 -0.43
N MET A 147 -11.47 10.18 0.00
CA MET A 147 -11.73 11.03 1.17
C MET A 147 -12.39 10.22 2.29
N PRO A 148 -11.64 9.36 3.00
CA PRO A 148 -12.18 8.50 4.04
C PRO A 148 -12.64 9.30 5.28
N THR A 149 -13.55 8.69 6.04
CA THR A 149 -14.00 9.16 7.36
C THR A 149 -13.46 8.24 8.46
N TYR A 150 -12.97 8.85 9.52
CA TYR A 150 -12.53 8.20 10.75
C TYR A 150 -13.39 8.64 11.93
N ASN A 151 -13.78 7.70 12.78
CA ASN A 151 -14.58 7.95 13.96
C ASN A 151 -13.75 7.73 15.23
N PHE A 152 -13.94 8.62 16.19
CA PHE A 152 -13.25 8.68 17.47
C PHE A 152 -14.26 8.43 18.60
N ASN A 153 -13.92 7.61 19.58
CA ASN A 153 -14.78 7.43 20.74
C ASN A 153 -14.75 8.64 21.68
N THR A 154 -15.73 9.54 21.58
CA THR A 154 -15.85 10.73 22.44
C THR A 154 -16.68 10.50 23.71
N ASN A 155 -17.18 9.28 23.97
CA ASN A 155 -18.07 9.04 25.10
C ASN A 155 -17.31 9.18 26.44
N GLY A 156 -17.58 10.27 27.16
CA GLY A 156 -16.92 10.59 28.42
C GLY A 156 -15.50 11.15 28.28
N PHE A 157 -15.08 11.55 27.07
CA PHE A 157 -13.76 12.11 26.81
C PHE A 157 -13.81 13.34 25.89
N ASN A 158 -12.95 14.31 26.16
CA ASN A 158 -12.52 15.29 25.18
C ASN A 158 -11.36 14.69 24.38
N VAL A 159 -11.47 14.75 23.05
CA VAL A 159 -10.52 14.11 22.12
C VAL A 159 -9.81 15.18 21.32
N THR A 160 -8.49 15.13 21.31
CA THR A 160 -7.67 15.83 20.31
C THR A 160 -7.04 14.78 19.41
N ALA A 161 -6.94 15.07 18.11
CA ALA A 161 -6.43 14.12 17.14
C ALA A 161 -5.42 14.78 16.20
N GLN A 162 -4.56 13.96 15.60
CA GLN A 162 -3.53 14.40 14.67
C GLN A 162 -3.39 13.39 13.53
N ILE A 163 -2.93 13.87 12.38
CA ILE A 163 -2.54 13.04 11.22
C ILE A 163 -1.08 13.36 10.90
N ASN A 164 -0.21 12.36 10.98
CA ASN A 164 1.23 12.52 10.82
C ASN A 164 1.80 13.67 11.69
N GLY A 165 1.30 13.82 12.92
CA GLY A 165 1.67 14.88 13.87
C GLY A 165 1.00 16.23 13.65
N THR A 166 0.22 16.40 12.57
CA THR A 166 -0.51 17.65 12.32
C THR A 166 -1.89 17.60 12.97
N PRO A 167 -2.26 18.55 13.85
CA PRO A 167 -3.57 18.57 14.48
C PRO A 167 -4.72 18.65 13.48
N ILE A 168 -5.79 17.90 13.76
CA ILE A 168 -7.05 17.93 13.00
C ILE A 168 -8.22 18.38 13.87
N THR A 169 -9.20 19.01 13.25
CA THR A 169 -10.45 19.39 13.91
C THR A 169 -11.50 18.32 13.67
N LEU A 170 -12.05 17.77 14.76
CA LEU A 170 -13.16 16.83 14.69
C LEU A 170 -14.48 17.57 14.46
N THR A 171 -15.36 16.98 13.65
CA THR A 171 -16.77 17.38 13.54
C THR A 171 -17.60 16.33 14.29
N GLY A 172 -18.07 16.70 15.48
CA GLY A 172 -18.65 15.72 16.41
C GLY A 172 -17.59 14.70 16.84
N SER A 173 -17.87 13.42 16.61
CA SER A 173 -16.98 12.30 16.94
C SER A 173 -16.20 11.78 15.73
N SER A 174 -16.03 12.59 14.67
CA SER A 174 -15.46 12.13 13.41
C SER A 174 -14.55 13.14 12.72
N TYR A 175 -13.70 12.64 11.84
CA TYR A 175 -12.93 13.42 10.88
C TYR A 175 -13.09 12.82 9.49
N THR A 176 -13.46 13.64 8.52
CA THR A 176 -13.45 13.27 7.09
C THR A 176 -12.35 14.07 6.41
N TYR A 177 -11.51 13.39 5.64
CA TYR A 177 -10.49 14.05 4.83
C TYR A 177 -11.14 15.09 3.91
N ALA A 178 -10.63 16.33 3.95
CA ALA A 178 -11.13 17.43 3.09
C ALA A 178 -10.60 17.35 1.65
N THR A 179 -9.49 16.65 1.46
CA THR A 179 -8.89 16.33 0.16
C THR A 179 -8.48 14.87 0.17
N GLY A 180 -8.36 14.27 -1.02
CA GLY A 180 -7.97 12.88 -1.15
C GLY A 180 -6.64 12.54 -0.47
N VAL A 181 -6.53 11.30 0.03
CA VAL A 181 -5.28 10.78 0.62
C VAL A 181 -4.24 10.59 -0.48
N THR A 182 -3.01 11.10 -0.28
CA THR A 182 -1.92 11.05 -1.26
C THR A 182 -0.64 10.38 -0.73
N GLY A 183 -0.73 9.74 0.43
CA GLY A 183 0.40 9.10 1.10
C GLY A 183 -0.05 8.29 2.30
N ASN A 184 0.88 7.50 2.86
CA ASN A 184 0.63 6.76 4.09
C ASN A 184 0.33 7.72 5.25
N GLN A 185 -0.57 7.30 6.14
CA GLN A 185 -1.09 8.14 7.23
C GLN A 185 -0.95 7.43 8.57
N VAL A 186 -0.66 8.21 9.60
CA VAL A 186 -0.70 7.79 10.99
C VAL A 186 -1.66 8.72 11.72
N ILE A 187 -2.81 8.18 12.15
CA ILE A 187 -3.81 8.93 12.91
C ILE A 187 -3.62 8.62 14.38
N THR A 188 -3.32 9.65 15.18
CA THR A 188 -3.18 9.56 16.64
C THR A 188 -4.26 10.35 17.34
N ALA A 189 -4.64 9.91 18.54
CA ALA A 189 -5.65 10.59 19.34
C ALA A 189 -5.29 10.62 20.83
N THR A 190 -5.40 11.80 21.45
CA THR A 190 -5.28 11.96 22.90
C THR A 190 -6.67 12.08 23.50
N TYR A 191 -6.95 11.24 24.49
CA TYR A 191 -8.22 11.20 25.21
C TYR A 191 -8.05 11.78 26.61
N THR A 192 -8.81 12.82 26.94
CA THR A 192 -8.84 13.43 28.28
C THR A 192 -10.24 13.30 28.86
N VAL A 193 -10.37 12.94 30.14
CA VAL A 193 -11.66 12.66 30.76
C VAL A 193 -12.56 13.90 30.76
N ASN A 194 -13.85 13.71 30.45
CA ASN A 194 -14.89 14.74 30.47
C ASN A 194 -16.01 14.31 31.44
N PRO A 195 -16.33 15.08 32.50
CA PRO A 195 -15.82 16.43 32.83
C PRO A 195 -14.40 16.43 33.40
N VAL A 196 -13.68 17.53 33.15
CA VAL A 196 -12.36 17.78 33.73
C VAL A 196 -12.51 18.02 35.25
N GLY A 197 -11.69 17.37 36.07
CA GLY A 197 -11.73 17.53 37.53
C GLY A 197 -12.57 16.50 38.29
N THR A 198 -12.65 15.25 37.81
CA THR A 198 -13.37 14.19 38.51
C THR A 198 -12.79 13.92 39.90
N THR A 199 -13.63 13.98 40.95
CA THR A 199 -13.23 13.83 42.37
C THR A 199 -12.85 12.41 42.76
N ALA A 200 -13.28 11.40 41.99
CA ALA A 200 -12.88 10.02 42.13
C ALA A 200 -11.98 9.62 40.95
N ALA A 201 -10.68 9.48 41.20
CA ALA A 201 -9.67 9.07 40.25
C ALA A 201 -9.59 7.54 40.11
N ALA A 202 -9.85 6.83 41.21
CA ALA A 202 -9.76 5.38 41.31
C ALA A 202 -11.04 4.77 41.91
N ARG A 203 -11.44 3.59 41.43
CA ARG A 203 -12.61 2.84 41.91
C ARG A 203 -12.25 1.38 42.17
N ILE A 204 -12.80 0.82 43.24
CA ILE A 204 -12.81 -0.62 43.50
C ILE A 204 -14.28 -1.08 43.55
N VAL A 205 -14.57 -2.19 42.87
CA VAL A 205 -15.88 -2.84 42.92
C VAL A 205 -15.75 -4.15 43.69
N ARG A 206 -16.46 -4.26 44.82
CA ARG A 206 -16.47 -5.42 45.71
C ARG A 206 -17.88 -5.99 45.81
N GLY A 207 -18.17 -7.00 45.00
CA GLY A 207 -19.53 -7.51 44.84
C GLY A 207 -20.46 -6.40 44.35
N ALA A 208 -21.48 -6.05 45.14
CA ALA A 208 -22.41 -4.96 44.84
C ALA A 208 -21.95 -3.58 45.35
N THR A 209 -20.83 -3.50 46.08
CA THR A 209 -20.33 -2.25 46.68
C THR A 209 -19.31 -1.59 45.76
N THR A 210 -19.50 -0.28 45.51
CA THR A 210 -18.53 0.57 44.81
C THR A 210 -17.84 1.49 45.80
N LEU A 211 -16.50 1.50 45.78
CA LEU A 211 -15.65 2.37 46.59
C LEU A 211 -14.88 3.32 45.67
N ASP A 212 -15.10 4.62 45.84
CA ASP A 212 -14.50 5.68 45.03
C ASP A 212 -13.45 6.45 45.82
N PHE A 213 -12.29 6.70 45.20
CA PHE A 213 -11.12 7.29 45.84
C PHE A 213 -10.58 8.47 45.04
N ALA A 214 -10.17 9.52 45.74
CA ALA A 214 -9.58 10.70 45.14
C ALA A 214 -8.17 10.44 44.58
N THR A 215 -7.43 9.52 45.18
CA THR A 215 -6.06 9.19 44.76
C THR A 215 -5.88 7.70 44.56
N LEU A 216 -4.92 7.33 43.71
CA LEU A 216 -4.51 5.95 43.51
C LEU A 216 -3.93 5.32 44.79
N GLN A 217 -3.23 6.10 45.62
CA GLN A 217 -2.68 5.63 46.88
C GLN A 217 -3.77 5.29 47.90
N ASP A 218 -4.84 6.09 47.99
CA ASP A 218 -5.97 5.82 48.89
C ASP A 218 -6.71 4.54 48.46
N ALA A 219 -6.92 4.36 47.16
CA ALA A 219 -7.49 3.13 46.63
C ALA A 219 -6.62 1.91 46.97
N TYR A 220 -5.29 2.00 46.78
CA TYR A 220 -4.37 0.93 47.16
C TYR A 220 -4.39 0.64 48.67
N THR A 221 -4.52 1.67 49.51
CA THR A 221 -4.59 1.51 50.96
C THR A 221 -5.86 0.76 51.38
N ALA A 222 -6.97 0.96 50.66
CA ALA A 222 -8.24 0.27 50.91
C ALA A 222 -8.36 -1.10 50.21
N ALA A 223 -7.50 -1.39 49.23
CA ALA A 223 -7.56 -2.61 48.43
C ALA A 223 -7.29 -3.88 49.26
N GLN A 224 -7.93 -4.98 48.85
CA GLN A 224 -7.71 -6.33 49.32
C GLN A 224 -6.85 -7.13 48.32
N ASN A 225 -6.28 -8.24 48.78
CA ASN A 225 -5.43 -9.08 47.94
C ASN A 225 -6.21 -9.63 46.74
N GLY A 226 -5.70 -9.38 45.53
CA GLY A 226 -6.30 -9.78 44.26
C GLY A 226 -7.29 -8.77 43.67
N GLU A 227 -7.57 -7.63 44.31
CA GLU A 227 -8.54 -6.66 43.78
C GLU A 227 -8.01 -5.88 42.57
N THR A 228 -8.95 -5.47 41.71
CA THR A 228 -8.69 -4.53 40.62
C THR A 228 -9.03 -3.11 41.07
N ILE A 229 -8.08 -2.21 40.88
CA ILE A 229 -8.24 -0.77 41.03
C ILE A 229 -8.44 -0.19 39.62
N MET A 230 -9.65 0.27 39.34
CA MET A 230 -10.03 0.91 38.10
C MET A 230 -9.58 2.37 38.13
N LEU A 231 -8.88 2.84 37.10
CA LEU A 231 -8.36 4.21 37.01
C LEU A 231 -8.95 4.94 35.82
N LYS A 232 -9.38 6.18 36.04
CA LYS A 232 -9.83 7.04 34.94
C LYS A 232 -8.69 7.33 33.96
N GLY A 233 -9.01 7.45 32.68
CA GLY A 233 -8.05 7.75 31.61
C GLY A 233 -7.38 9.11 31.78
N GLY A 234 -6.22 9.31 31.14
CA GLY A 234 -5.40 10.51 31.30
C GLY A 234 -4.32 10.34 32.38
N SER A 235 -3.83 11.45 32.93
CA SER A 235 -2.73 11.43 33.92
C SER A 235 -3.25 11.47 35.35
N GLN A 236 -2.77 10.55 36.18
CA GLN A 236 -3.01 10.52 37.61
C GLN A 236 -1.82 11.13 38.36
N ALA A 237 -2.09 12.15 39.16
CA ALA A 237 -1.08 12.77 39.99
C ALA A 237 -0.71 11.89 41.20
N GLY A 238 0.58 11.88 41.55
CA GLY A 238 1.10 11.24 42.76
C GLY A 238 1.85 9.92 42.52
N ALA A 239 2.66 9.54 43.50
CA ALA A 239 3.40 8.28 43.51
C ALA A 239 2.55 7.15 44.14
N LEU A 240 2.72 5.91 43.67
CA LEU A 240 2.13 4.72 44.27
C LEU A 240 3.20 3.96 45.07
N ASN A 241 2.96 3.81 46.38
CA ASN A 241 3.82 3.08 47.29
C ASN A 241 3.21 1.72 47.63
N LEU A 242 3.75 0.66 47.05
CA LEU A 242 3.31 -0.73 47.23
C LEU A 242 3.94 -1.35 48.49
N ASN A 243 3.51 -0.86 49.65
CA ASN A 243 4.07 -1.17 50.97
C ASN A 243 3.31 -2.25 51.77
N ARG A 244 2.29 -2.87 51.18
CA ARG A 244 1.49 -3.93 51.80
C ARG A 244 1.72 -5.26 51.09
N PRO A 245 1.71 -6.41 51.80
CA PRO A 245 1.88 -7.75 51.22
C PRO A 245 0.62 -8.24 50.50
N ILE A 246 0.15 -7.46 49.53
CA ILE A 246 -0.99 -7.76 48.68
C ILE A 246 -0.61 -7.57 47.21
N SER A 247 -1.30 -8.31 46.35
CA SER A 247 -1.28 -8.14 44.90
C SER A 247 -2.52 -7.37 44.45
N VAL A 248 -2.36 -6.40 43.54
CA VAL A 248 -3.48 -5.68 42.93
C VAL A 248 -3.32 -5.59 41.42
N THR A 249 -4.42 -5.42 40.69
CA THR A 249 -4.40 -5.06 39.27
C THR A 249 -4.77 -3.60 39.12
N LEU A 250 -3.93 -2.79 38.48
CA LEU A 250 -4.31 -1.44 38.05
C LEU A 250 -4.84 -1.52 36.63
N LYS A 251 -6.08 -1.11 36.44
CA LYS A 251 -6.73 -1.10 35.14
C LYS A 251 -7.08 0.33 34.73
N GLY A 252 -6.36 0.87 33.76
CA GLY A 252 -6.54 2.24 33.28
C GLY A 252 -7.58 2.38 32.18
N GLY A 253 -7.84 3.63 31.80
CA GLY A 253 -8.64 3.95 30.61
C GLY A 253 -10.12 4.15 30.82
N TYR A 254 -10.58 4.28 32.06
CA TYR A 254 -12.00 4.46 32.34
C TYR A 254 -12.48 5.89 32.09
N ASP A 255 -13.73 6.04 31.64
CA ASP A 255 -14.38 7.35 31.54
C ASP A 255 -14.78 7.92 32.93
N ALA A 256 -15.45 9.08 32.95
CA ALA A 256 -15.90 9.69 34.21
C ALA A 256 -16.88 8.81 35.02
N ALA A 257 -17.62 7.89 34.36
CA ALA A 257 -18.58 6.98 34.97
C ALA A 257 -18.00 5.60 35.31
N TYR A 258 -16.73 5.35 35.00
CA TYR A 258 -16.07 4.04 35.03
C TYR A 258 -16.65 3.00 34.06
N THR A 259 -17.14 3.46 32.91
CA THR A 259 -17.32 2.60 31.74
C THR A 259 -15.95 2.30 31.16
N ALA A 260 -15.67 1.02 30.90
CA ALA A 260 -14.41 0.62 30.28
C ALA A 260 -14.28 1.30 28.91
N ASN A 261 -13.20 2.04 28.72
CA ASN A 261 -12.84 2.65 27.46
C ASN A 261 -11.41 2.22 27.10
N CYS A 262 -11.06 2.44 25.85
CA CYS A 262 -9.78 2.15 25.25
C CYS A 262 -8.77 3.31 25.38
N ALA A 263 -8.89 4.19 26.39
CA ALA A 263 -7.86 5.18 26.75
C ALA A 263 -6.76 4.57 27.66
N PHE A 264 -5.58 5.17 27.73
CA PHE A 264 -4.58 4.79 28.77
C PHE A 264 -4.71 5.68 30.00
N THR A 265 -4.27 5.16 31.14
CA THR A 265 -3.99 5.99 32.32
C THR A 265 -2.49 6.07 32.52
N THR A 266 -1.93 7.27 32.50
CA THR A 266 -0.54 7.51 32.94
C THR A 266 -0.53 7.71 34.45
N ILE A 267 0.38 7.05 35.15
CA ILE A 267 0.54 7.20 36.61
C ILE A 267 1.95 7.72 36.94
N GLY A 268 2.12 8.31 38.11
CA GLY A 268 3.43 8.73 38.61
C GLY A 268 4.33 7.57 39.04
N ALA A 269 5.43 7.90 39.70
CA ALA A 269 6.44 6.95 40.15
C ALA A 269 5.86 5.84 41.06
N ILE A 270 6.44 4.64 40.99
CA ILE A 270 6.04 3.49 41.80
C ILE A 270 7.21 3.05 42.66
N THR A 271 6.95 2.82 43.95
CA THR A 271 7.92 2.22 44.86
C THR A 271 7.42 0.86 45.36
N PHE A 272 8.33 -0.12 45.37
CA PHE A 272 8.04 -1.48 45.84
C PHE A 272 8.69 -1.70 47.19
N SER A 273 7.90 -1.97 48.23
CA SER A 273 8.41 -2.26 49.57
C SER A 273 7.73 -3.45 50.26
N GLY A 274 6.69 -4.05 49.65
CA GLY A 274 6.08 -5.27 50.18
C GLY A 274 5.04 -5.96 49.29
N GLY A 275 4.53 -5.32 48.24
CA GLY A 275 3.46 -5.86 47.39
C GLY A 275 3.85 -6.12 45.94
N SER A 276 2.87 -6.58 45.14
CA SER A 276 3.00 -6.69 43.68
C SER A 276 1.83 -6.03 42.96
N VAL A 277 2.06 -5.68 41.70
CA VAL A 277 1.07 -5.01 40.86
C VAL A 277 1.09 -5.58 39.45
N THR A 278 -0.08 -5.73 38.85
CA THR A 278 -0.25 -6.00 37.41
C THR A 278 -0.86 -4.78 36.75
N PHE A 279 -0.35 -4.40 35.58
CA PHE A 279 -0.85 -3.26 34.81
C PHE A 279 -1.69 -3.73 33.62
N ASP A 280 -2.84 -3.10 33.44
CA ASP A 280 -3.70 -3.24 32.27
C ASP A 280 -4.08 -1.83 31.80
N ARG A 281 -3.65 -1.42 30.60
CA ARG A 281 -3.90 -0.07 30.04
C ARG A 281 -3.39 1.08 30.92
N VAL A 282 -2.26 0.86 31.59
CA VAL A 282 -1.55 1.85 32.40
C VAL A 282 -0.15 2.06 31.84
N SER A 283 0.27 3.32 31.71
CA SER A 283 1.62 3.74 31.30
C SER A 283 2.32 4.51 32.42
N MET A 284 3.66 4.52 32.38
CA MET A 284 4.54 5.28 33.28
C MET A 284 5.34 6.31 32.49
#